data_AF-A0A820EPP2-F1
#
_entry.id   AF-A0A820EPP2-F1
#
_cell.length_a   1.000
_cell.length_b   1.000
_cell.length_c   1.000
_cell.angle_alpha   90.00
_cell.angle_beta   90.00
_cell.angle_gamma   90.00
#
_symmetry.space_group_name_H-M   'P 1'
#
loop_
_entity.id
_entity.type
_entity.pdbx_description
1 polymer ?
#
loop_
_entity_poly.entity_id
_entity_poly.type
_entity_poly.pdbx_seq_one_letter_code
_entity_poly.pdbx_strand_id
1 'polypeptide(L)'
;MDVNRDNFYGVLPEILNDINNADYVAIDGEFTGILPFNKMNYFDTPAERYKRHYECDRHYLMIQVGLAMVRCINPTENRYALKAYNFYLYPENEIDAFDFQSKSSSLQFLAANHFDFTQLFLKGIPFVCKTTYLEKLKNSQLSLSHRNNQQILNSNDKNEKKSEAIANSPKQSESNNLSDADLLKNSMIGFSEVMWKLQESVSDFY
;
A
#
# COMPACT_ATOMS: atom_id res chain seq x y z
N MET A 1 3.32 13.67 -13.06
CA MET A 1 2.86 14.41 -11.87
C MET A 1 3.50 13.77 -10.66
N ASP A 2 4.08 14.58 -9.78
CA ASP A 2 4.67 14.05 -8.56
C ASP A 2 3.61 13.93 -7.46
N VAL A 3 3.47 12.71 -6.95
CA VAL A 3 2.47 12.34 -5.95
C VAL A 3 3.19 12.04 -4.63
N ASN A 4 2.81 12.74 -3.58
CA ASN A 4 3.35 12.62 -2.24
C ASN A 4 2.20 12.61 -1.21
N ARG A 5 2.53 12.46 0.06
CA ARG A 5 1.55 12.38 1.16
C ARG A 5 0.55 13.54 1.17
N ASP A 6 0.98 14.74 0.82
CA ASP A 6 0.16 15.96 0.92
C ASP A 6 -0.94 15.98 -0.16
N ASN A 7 -0.62 15.51 -1.37
CA ASN A 7 -1.56 15.57 -2.50
C ASN A 7 -2.23 14.24 -2.83
N PHE A 8 -1.73 13.11 -2.30
CA PHE A 8 -2.15 11.75 -2.68
C PHE A 8 -3.67 11.58 -2.75
N TYR A 9 -4.38 11.86 -1.65
CA TYR A 9 -5.84 11.67 -1.59
C TYR A 9 -6.61 12.63 -2.51
N GLY A 10 -6.06 13.81 -2.80
CA GLY A 10 -6.68 14.76 -3.71
C GLY A 10 -6.63 14.31 -5.17
N VAL A 11 -5.55 13.61 -5.56
CA VAL A 11 -5.31 13.17 -6.95
C VAL A 11 -5.70 11.71 -7.19
N LEU A 12 -5.90 10.93 -6.12
CA LEU A 12 -6.25 9.52 -6.22
C LEU A 12 -7.47 9.24 -7.11
N PRO A 13 -8.59 9.97 -7.04
CA PRO A 13 -9.73 9.72 -7.94
C PRO A 13 -9.37 9.87 -9.43
N GLU A 14 -8.51 10.83 -9.76
CA GLU A 14 -8.03 11.07 -11.12
C GLU A 14 -7.13 9.92 -11.59
N ILE A 15 -6.18 9.49 -10.75
CA ILE A 15 -5.29 8.36 -11.01
C ILE A 15 -6.11 7.08 -11.28
N LEU A 16 -7.09 6.79 -10.42
CA LEU A 16 -7.95 5.61 -10.57
C LEU A 16 -8.78 5.67 -11.85
N ASN A 17 -9.30 6.85 -12.20
CA ASN A 17 -9.99 7.05 -13.47
C ASN A 17 -9.06 6.80 -14.66
N ASP A 18 -7.82 7.29 -14.62
CA ASP A 18 -6.86 7.09 -15.71
C ASP A 18 -6.45 5.63 -15.86
N ILE A 19 -6.28 4.90 -14.75
CA ILE A 19 -6.01 3.45 -14.77
C ILE A 19 -7.14 2.71 -15.50
N ASN A 20 -8.40 2.98 -15.15
CA ASN A 20 -9.55 2.33 -15.78
C ASN A 20 -9.72 2.67 -17.27
N ASN A 21 -9.16 3.79 -17.71
CA ASN A 21 -9.29 4.31 -19.06
C ASN A 21 -8.06 4.07 -19.93
N ALA A 22 -6.99 3.49 -19.37
CA ALA A 22 -5.77 3.18 -20.09
C ALA A 22 -5.95 1.88 -20.90
N ASP A 23 -5.31 1.81 -22.06
CA ASP A 23 -5.17 0.55 -22.78
C ASP A 23 -4.11 -0.34 -22.12
N TYR A 24 -3.06 0.29 -21.58
CA TYR A 24 -2.05 -0.36 -20.75
C TYR A 24 -1.37 0.63 -19.82
N VAL A 25 -0.76 0.10 -18.77
CA VAL A 25 0.01 0.87 -17.79
C VAL A 25 1.45 0.37 -17.79
N ALA A 26 2.41 1.27 -18.01
CA ALA A 26 3.82 0.99 -17.80
C ALA A 26 4.22 1.37 -16.38
N ILE A 27 5.09 0.57 -15.76
CA ILE A 27 5.52 0.71 -14.37
C ILE A 27 7.05 0.71 -14.33
N ASP A 28 7.63 1.61 -13.56
CA ASP A 28 9.06 1.64 -13.25
C ASP A 28 9.30 2.02 -11.78
N GLY A 29 10.46 1.68 -11.22
CA GLY A 29 10.74 1.88 -9.80
C GLY A 29 12.16 2.34 -9.53
N GLU A 30 12.29 3.26 -8.58
CA GLU A 30 13.58 3.74 -8.08
C GLU A 30 13.91 3.12 -6.72
N PHE A 31 15.18 2.73 -6.55
CA PHE A 31 15.62 1.97 -5.39
C PHE A 31 16.82 2.61 -4.69
N THR A 32 16.91 2.46 -3.37
CA THR A 32 18.08 2.90 -2.58
C THR A 32 19.35 2.10 -2.90
N GLY A 33 19.20 0.96 -3.58
CA GLY A 33 20.28 0.10 -4.04
C GLY A 33 19.76 -1.04 -4.90
N ILE A 34 20.66 -1.69 -5.62
CA ILE A 34 20.39 -2.88 -6.43
C ILE A 34 21.54 -3.88 -6.27
N LEU A 35 21.29 -5.15 -6.58
CA LEU A 35 22.30 -6.20 -6.67
C LEU A 35 23.52 -5.70 -7.48
N PRO A 36 24.72 -5.63 -6.87
CA PRO A 36 25.93 -5.26 -7.58
C PRO A 36 26.24 -6.22 -8.74
N PHE A 37 26.65 -5.69 -9.89
CA PHE A 37 27.01 -6.51 -11.06
C PHE A 37 28.04 -7.60 -10.77
N ASN A 38 29.01 -7.33 -9.90
CA ASN A 38 30.03 -8.32 -9.51
C ASN A 38 29.48 -9.51 -8.70
N LYS A 39 28.24 -9.42 -8.20
CA LYS A 39 27.54 -10.54 -7.55
C LYS A 39 26.65 -11.32 -8.52
N MET A 40 26.47 -10.84 -9.75
CA MET A 40 25.64 -11.51 -10.75
C MET A 40 26.41 -12.69 -11.38
N ASN A 41 25.72 -13.82 -11.58
CA ASN A 41 26.27 -14.98 -12.28
C ASN A 41 25.43 -15.25 -13.53
N TYR A 42 26.08 -15.19 -14.70
CA TYR A 42 25.43 -15.38 -15.99
C TYR A 42 24.92 -16.81 -16.21
N PHE A 43 25.45 -17.78 -15.47
CA PHE A 43 25.04 -19.18 -15.54
C PHE A 43 23.98 -19.57 -14.52
N ASP A 44 23.48 -18.63 -13.71
CA ASP A 44 22.38 -18.90 -12.79
C ASP A 44 21.14 -19.36 -13.56
N THR A 45 20.52 -20.45 -13.12
CA THR A 45 19.15 -20.81 -13.49
C THR A 45 18.18 -19.71 -13.03
N PRO A 46 16.95 -19.64 -13.59
CA PRO A 46 15.95 -18.67 -13.14
C PRO A 46 15.70 -18.71 -11.62
N ALA A 47 15.69 -19.90 -11.01
CA ALA A 47 15.49 -20.07 -9.57
C ALA A 47 16.66 -19.53 -8.74
N GLU A 48 17.90 -19.79 -9.16
CA GLU A 48 19.10 -19.28 -8.49
C GLU A 48 19.20 -17.76 -8.61
N ARG A 49 18.90 -17.22 -9.79
CA ARG A 49 18.86 -15.77 -10.02
C ARG A 49 17.81 -15.12 -9.12
N TYR A 50 16.60 -15.66 -9.05
CA TYR A 50 15.56 -15.18 -8.14
C TYR A 50 16.03 -15.19 -6.69
N LYS A 51 16.59 -16.31 -6.21
CA LYS A 51 17.07 -16.45 -4.83
C LYS A 51 18.12 -15.39 -4.51
N ARG A 52 19.06 -15.15 -5.42
CA ARG A 52 20.13 -14.16 -5.27
C ARG A 52 19.58 -12.73 -5.18
N HIS A 53 18.65 -12.38 -6.08
CA HIS A 53 17.97 -11.08 -6.03
C HIS A 53 17.18 -10.92 -4.74
N TYR A 54 16.41 -11.94 -4.36
CA TYR A 54 15.64 -11.92 -3.12
C TYR A 54 16.52 -11.71 -1.88
N GLU A 55 17.66 -12.41 -1.78
CA GLU A 55 18.57 -12.29 -0.64
C GLU A 55 19.27 -10.92 -0.59
N CYS A 56 19.62 -10.34 -1.74
CA CYS A 56 20.32 -9.05 -1.78
C CYS A 56 19.37 -7.85 -1.73
N ASP A 57 18.34 -7.85 -2.55
CA ASP A 57 17.52 -6.68 -2.83
C ASP A 57 16.45 -6.44 -1.75
N ARG A 58 16.11 -7.45 -0.94
CA ARG A 58 15.20 -7.31 0.22
C ARG A 58 15.66 -6.28 1.27
N HIS A 59 16.92 -5.88 1.23
CA HIS A 59 17.50 -4.89 2.13
C HIS A 59 17.40 -3.46 1.58
N TYR A 60 17.15 -3.30 0.28
CA TYR A 60 17.00 -2.00 -0.36
C TYR A 60 15.53 -1.62 -0.43
N LEU A 61 15.28 -0.31 -0.40
CA LEU A 61 13.95 0.25 -0.39
C LEU A 61 13.59 0.73 -1.79
N MET A 62 12.39 0.39 -2.26
CA MET A 62 11.76 1.06 -3.38
C MET A 62 11.18 2.39 -2.87
N ILE A 63 11.71 3.50 -3.37
CA ILE A 63 11.46 4.85 -2.85
C ILE A 63 10.63 5.71 -3.79
N GLN A 64 10.51 5.31 -5.04
CA GLN A 64 9.58 5.92 -5.98
C GLN A 64 9.04 4.87 -6.94
N VAL A 65 7.77 5.01 -7.33
CA VAL A 65 7.16 4.24 -8.41
C VAL A 65 6.64 5.21 -9.46
N GLY A 66 7.06 5.00 -10.70
CA GLY A 66 6.52 5.65 -11.88
C GLY A 66 5.40 4.82 -12.48
N LEU A 67 4.22 5.41 -12.69
CA LEU A 67 3.15 4.82 -13.48
C LEU A 67 2.91 5.68 -14.72
N ALA A 68 2.86 5.08 -15.91
CA ALA A 68 2.48 5.76 -17.14
C ALA A 68 1.26 5.07 -17.75
N MET A 69 0.13 5.77 -17.71
CA MET A 69 -1.14 5.35 -18.30
C MET A 69 -1.12 5.73 -19.77
N VAL A 70 -1.23 4.73 -20.65
CA VAL A 70 -1.21 4.93 -22.09
C VAL A 70 -2.57 4.59 -22.68
N ARG A 71 -3.10 5.51 -23.50
CA ARG A 71 -4.39 5.35 -24.17
C ARG A 71 -4.30 5.77 -25.63
N CYS A 72 -4.77 4.93 -26.53
CA CYS A 72 -4.94 5.22 -27.94
C CYS A 72 -6.12 6.19 -28.11
N ILE A 73 -5.82 7.41 -28.58
CA ILE A 73 -6.84 8.42 -28.87
C ILE A 73 -7.32 8.27 -30.32
N ASN A 74 -6.42 7.88 -31.22
CA ASN A 74 -6.76 7.65 -32.61
C ASN A 74 -5.95 6.46 -33.18
N PRO A 75 -6.61 5.29 -33.39
CA PRO A 75 -5.97 4.12 -33.96
C PRO A 75 -5.49 4.30 -35.41
N THR A 76 -6.18 5.14 -36.22
CA THR A 76 -5.82 5.29 -37.64
C THR A 76 -4.58 6.17 -37.83
N GLU A 77 -4.31 7.05 -36.86
CA GLU A 77 -3.15 7.97 -36.87
C GLU A 77 -2.04 7.52 -35.92
N ASN A 78 -2.17 6.37 -35.24
CA ASN A 78 -1.25 5.91 -34.20
C ASN A 78 -0.96 6.96 -33.12
N ARG A 79 -2.00 7.69 -32.67
CA ARG A 79 -1.85 8.74 -31.65
C ARG A 79 -2.27 8.24 -30.27
N TYR A 80 -1.36 8.42 -29.32
CA TYR A 80 -1.52 7.98 -27.94
C TYR A 80 -1.43 9.16 -26.97
N ALA A 81 -2.31 9.18 -25.97
CA ALA A 81 -2.15 9.97 -24.77
C ALA A 81 -1.30 9.20 -23.77
N LEU A 82 -0.40 9.90 -23.10
CA LEU A 82 0.37 9.39 -21.99
C LEU A 82 0.19 10.32 -20.80
N LYS A 83 -0.11 9.73 -19.65
CA LYS A 83 -0.18 10.44 -18.38
C LYS A 83 0.64 9.69 -17.34
N ALA A 84 1.64 10.37 -16.80
CA ALA A 84 2.60 9.77 -15.91
C ALA A 84 2.48 10.32 -14.49
N TYR A 85 2.67 9.45 -13.50
CA TYR A 85 2.63 9.74 -12.06
C TYR A 85 3.88 9.18 -11.38
N ASN A 86 4.55 9.97 -10.55
CA ASN A 86 5.70 9.56 -9.76
C ASN A 86 5.31 9.56 -8.28
N PHE A 87 5.10 8.39 -7.70
CA PHE A 87 4.72 8.24 -6.30
C PHE A 87 5.97 8.16 -5.45
N TYR A 88 6.17 9.13 -4.57
CA TYR A 88 7.24 9.08 -3.57
C TYR A 88 6.79 8.22 -2.40
N LEU A 89 7.53 7.15 -2.11
CA LEU A 89 7.16 6.14 -1.13
C LEU A 89 8.14 6.12 0.03
N TYR A 90 7.63 6.22 1.25
CA TYR A 90 8.47 6.08 2.44
C TYR A 90 7.71 5.32 3.51
N PRO A 91 8.29 4.27 4.12
CA PRO A 91 7.61 3.44 5.10
C PRO A 91 7.11 4.29 6.27
N GLU A 92 5.96 3.91 6.82
CA GLU A 92 5.40 4.59 7.98
C GLU A 92 6.30 4.37 9.20
N ASN A 93 6.64 5.47 9.89
CA ASN A 93 7.46 5.44 11.11
C ASN A 93 6.67 4.86 12.28
N GLU A 94 6.50 3.55 12.34
CA GLU A 94 6.38 2.89 13.64
C GLU A 94 7.79 2.87 14.23
N ILE A 95 7.98 3.65 15.29
CA ILE A 95 9.25 3.84 16.01
C ILE A 95 9.96 2.48 16.13
N ASP A 96 11.17 2.39 15.56
CA ASP A 96 12.07 1.22 15.54
C ASP A 96 11.71 0.01 14.64
N ALA A 97 10.73 0.11 13.73
CA ALA A 97 10.25 -1.06 12.97
C ALA A 97 10.93 -1.29 11.60
N PHE A 98 11.61 -0.31 10.99
CA PHE A 98 12.05 -0.44 9.60
C PHE A 98 13.45 0.12 9.31
N ASP A 99 14.44 -0.79 9.33
CA ASP A 99 15.78 -0.52 8.82
C ASP A 99 15.88 -0.86 7.33
N PHE A 100 16.49 0.03 6.55
CA PHE A 100 16.84 -0.22 5.15
C PHE A 100 18.30 0.10 4.89
N GLN A 101 18.88 -0.55 3.89
CA GLN A 101 20.22 -0.28 3.40
C GLN A 101 20.16 0.65 2.19
N SER A 102 21.25 1.38 1.96
CA SER A 102 21.41 2.19 0.75
C SER A 102 22.81 2.01 0.18
N LYS A 103 22.89 2.08 -1.14
CA LYS A 103 24.15 2.04 -1.87
C LYS A 103 24.52 3.46 -2.27
N SER A 104 25.69 3.91 -1.84
CA SER A 104 26.18 5.27 -2.12
C SER A 104 26.15 5.62 -3.61
N SER A 105 26.55 4.69 -4.48
CA SER A 105 26.51 4.93 -5.94
C SER A 105 25.08 5.10 -6.48
N SER A 106 24.10 4.39 -5.92
CA SER A 106 22.70 4.49 -6.34
C SER A 106 22.11 5.82 -5.88
N LEU A 107 22.35 6.22 -4.63
CA LEU A 107 21.92 7.52 -4.13
C LEU A 107 22.58 8.68 -4.90
N GLN A 108 23.86 8.56 -5.24
CA GLN A 108 24.57 9.55 -6.05
C GLN A 108 23.97 9.64 -7.46
N PHE A 109 23.67 8.51 -8.11
CA PHE A 109 23.03 8.48 -9.41
C PHE A 109 21.66 9.17 -9.39
N LEU A 110 20.83 8.86 -8.39
CA LEU A 110 19.53 9.49 -8.20
C LEU A 110 19.66 11.01 -7.97
N ALA A 111 20.58 11.43 -7.11
CA ALA A 111 20.85 12.84 -6.86
C ALA A 111 21.31 13.58 -8.14
N ALA A 112 22.18 12.94 -8.94
CA ALA A 112 22.64 13.49 -10.22
C ALA A 112 21.53 13.61 -11.27
N ASN A 113 20.48 12.79 -11.17
CA ASN A 113 19.28 12.85 -12.00
C ASN A 113 18.13 13.61 -11.32
N HIS A 114 18.44 14.50 -10.37
CA HIS A 114 17.50 15.41 -9.73
C HIS A 114 16.38 14.75 -8.91
N PHE A 115 16.62 13.55 -8.37
CA PHE A 115 15.70 12.94 -7.41
C PHE A 115 15.57 13.80 -6.14
N ASP A 116 14.33 14.13 -5.74
CA ASP A 116 14.08 14.94 -4.54
C ASP A 116 13.98 14.07 -3.28
N PHE A 117 15.11 13.90 -2.60
CA PHE A 117 15.18 13.21 -1.31
C PHE A 117 14.43 13.95 -0.19
N THR A 118 14.29 15.27 -0.29
CA THR A 118 13.52 16.04 0.71
C THR A 118 12.05 15.67 0.61
N GLN A 119 11.50 15.60 -0.60
CA GLN A 119 10.15 15.14 -0.86
C GLN A 119 9.95 13.69 -0.39
N LEU A 120 10.91 12.80 -0.66
CA LEU A 120 10.87 11.42 -0.19
C LEU A 120 10.75 11.32 1.34
N PHE A 121 11.72 11.88 2.08
CA PHE A 121 11.81 11.64 3.51
C PHE A 121 10.77 12.43 4.32
N LEU A 122 10.42 13.64 3.90
CA LEU A 122 9.43 14.46 4.63
C LEU A 122 7.99 14.13 4.24
N LYS A 123 7.76 13.79 2.97
CA LYS A 123 6.43 13.71 2.36
C LYS A 123 6.15 12.38 1.66
N GLY A 124 6.97 11.37 1.85
CA GLY A 124 6.72 10.05 1.28
C GLY A 124 5.37 9.49 1.71
N ILE A 125 4.65 8.92 0.74
CA ILE A 125 3.38 8.24 0.96
C ILE A 125 3.68 7.00 1.82
N PRO A 126 3.03 6.85 2.99
CA PRO A 126 3.21 5.67 3.82
C PRO A 126 2.69 4.43 3.10
N PHE A 127 3.35 3.31 3.35
CA PHE A 127 2.90 2.00 2.90
C PHE A 127 3.24 0.95 3.97
N VAL A 128 2.49 -0.14 3.95
CA VAL A 128 2.69 -1.31 4.80
C VAL A 128 2.69 -2.57 3.94
N CYS A 129 3.49 -3.57 4.31
CA CYS A 129 3.43 -4.84 3.61
C CYS A 129 2.11 -5.56 3.95
N LYS A 130 1.66 -6.44 3.05
CA LYS A 130 0.39 -7.17 3.20
C LYS A 130 0.31 -7.94 4.53
N THR A 131 1.39 -8.59 4.95
CA THR A 131 1.41 -9.38 6.19
C THR A 131 1.21 -8.50 7.41
N THR A 132 2.01 -7.43 7.53
CA THR A 132 1.89 -6.44 8.62
C THR A 132 0.51 -5.78 8.62
N TYR A 133 -0.03 -5.47 7.44
CA TYR A 133 -1.37 -4.93 7.31
C TYR A 133 -2.46 -5.88 7.84
N LEU A 134 -2.40 -7.16 7.45
CA LEU A 134 -3.32 -8.19 7.94
C LEU A 134 -3.21 -8.39 9.45
N GLU A 135 -2.00 -8.32 10.01
CA GLU A 135 -1.78 -8.37 11.45
C GLU A 135 -2.39 -7.16 12.17
N LYS A 136 -2.16 -5.94 11.66
CA LYS A 136 -2.77 -4.71 12.19
C LYS A 136 -4.30 -4.78 12.16
N LEU A 137 -4.89 -5.30 11.08
CA LEU A 137 -6.33 -5.51 10.96
C LEU A 137 -6.87 -6.47 12.04
N LYS A 138 -6.23 -7.64 12.19
CA LYS A 138 -6.61 -8.63 13.23
C LYS A 138 -6.53 -8.03 14.63
N ASN A 139 -5.45 -7.31 14.93
CA ASN A 139 -5.25 -6.68 16.23
C ASN A 139 -6.28 -5.56 16.49
N SER A 140 -6.63 -4.78 15.48
CA SER A 140 -7.67 -3.76 15.57
C SER A 140 -9.04 -4.38 15.87
N GLN A 141 -9.43 -5.44 15.17
CA GLN A 141 -10.68 -6.16 15.42
C GLN A 141 -10.73 -6.79 16.82
N LEU A 142 -9.62 -7.37 17.27
CA LEU A 142 -9.48 -7.90 18.63
C LEU A 142 -9.66 -6.79 19.66
N SER A 143 -9.04 -5.61 19.45
CA SER A 143 -9.15 -4.47 20.36
C SER A 143 -10.58 -3.90 20.42
N LEU A 144 -11.29 -3.85 19.29
CA LEU A 144 -12.69 -3.45 19.21
C LEU A 144 -13.60 -4.44 19.94
N SER A 145 -13.34 -5.74 19.77
CA SER A 145 -14.05 -6.81 20.49
C SER A 145 -13.83 -6.72 22.00
N HIS A 146 -12.61 -6.43 22.45
CA HIS A 146 -12.30 -6.21 23.87
C HIS A 146 -12.99 -4.97 24.42
N ARG A 147 -13.01 -3.85 23.68
CA ARG A 147 -13.74 -2.64 24.09
C ARG A 147 -15.24 -2.88 24.18
N ASN A 148 -15.83 -3.57 23.20
CA ASN A 148 -17.24 -3.93 23.23
C ASN A 148 -17.57 -4.84 24.41
N ASN A 149 -16.76 -5.86 24.68
CA ASN A 149 -16.94 -6.74 25.83
C ASN A 149 -16.79 -6.00 27.16
N GLN A 150 -15.84 -5.06 27.29
CA GLN A 150 -15.73 -4.22 28.49
C GLN A 150 -16.94 -3.28 28.66
N GLN A 151 -17.48 -2.73 27.57
CA GLN A 151 -18.70 -1.93 27.63
C GLN A 151 -19.93 -2.77 28.03
N ILE A 152 -20.02 -4.02 27.56
CA ILE A 152 -21.07 -4.99 27.95
C ILE A 152 -20.94 -5.39 29.43
N LEU A 153 -19.72 -5.65 29.91
CA LEU A 153 -19.48 -5.95 31.33
C LEU A 153 -19.84 -4.75 32.21
N ASN A 154 -19.44 -3.53 31.82
CA ASN A 154 -19.76 -2.31 32.55
C ASN A 154 -21.25 -1.92 32.49
N SER A 155 -21.98 -2.32 31.45
CA SER A 155 -23.43 -2.12 31.36
C SER A 155 -24.22 -3.17 32.15
N ASN A 156 -23.70 -4.41 32.22
CA ASN A 156 -24.25 -5.45 33.09
C ASN A 156 -24.05 -5.13 34.58
N ASP A 157 -22.90 -4.59 35.00
CA ASP A 157 -22.68 -4.09 36.36
C ASP A 157 -23.61 -2.92 36.73
N LYS A 158 -23.95 -2.07 35.76
CA LYS A 158 -24.94 -0.98 35.95
C LYS A 158 -26.38 -1.49 35.98
N ASN A 159 -26.67 -2.59 35.29
CA ASN A 159 -27.98 -3.24 35.29
C ASN A 159 -28.19 -4.10 36.55
N GLU A 160 -27.15 -4.75 37.11
CA GLU A 160 -27.25 -5.41 38.42
C GLU A 160 -27.53 -4.41 39.56
N LYS A 161 -27.00 -3.19 39.47
CA LYS A 161 -27.35 -2.08 40.39
C LYS A 161 -28.71 -1.43 40.12
N LYS A 162 -29.38 -1.78 39.01
CA LYS A 162 -30.74 -1.31 38.66
C LYS A 162 -31.81 -2.40 38.72
N SER A 163 -31.44 -3.68 38.85
CA SER A 163 -32.36 -4.82 38.92
C SER A 163 -33.04 -5.04 40.29
N GLU A 164 -33.00 -4.05 41.18
CA GLU A 164 -34.05 -3.88 42.21
C GLU A 164 -35.28 -3.10 41.71
N ALA A 165 -35.31 -2.64 40.45
CA ALA A 165 -36.49 -2.00 39.89
C ALA A 165 -36.74 -2.36 38.41
N ILE A 166 -37.63 -3.34 38.22
CA ILE A 166 -38.62 -3.49 37.15
C ILE A 166 -38.17 -4.16 35.83
N ALA A 167 -38.96 -5.19 35.48
CA ALA A 167 -38.88 -6.09 34.34
C ALA A 167 -39.35 -5.50 33.00
N ASN A 168 -38.71 -5.90 31.88
CA ASN A 168 -39.35 -6.51 30.69
C ASN A 168 -38.44 -6.54 29.43
N SER A 169 -38.20 -7.76 28.93
CA SER A 169 -38.15 -8.25 27.52
C SER A 169 -37.16 -7.68 26.45
N PRO A 170 -36.86 -8.47 25.38
CA PRO A 170 -35.53 -8.57 24.76
C PRO A 170 -35.42 -7.85 23.40
N LYS A 171 -34.18 -7.53 22.96
CA LYS A 171 -33.89 -7.30 21.54
C LYS A 171 -32.57 -7.95 21.11
N GLN A 172 -32.68 -8.74 20.06
CA GLN A 172 -31.63 -9.39 19.29
C GLN A 172 -30.68 -8.35 18.67
N SER A 173 -29.38 -8.58 18.77
CA SER A 173 -28.36 -7.85 18.02
C SER A 173 -27.94 -8.67 16.81
N GLU A 174 -28.31 -8.23 15.61
CA GLU A 174 -27.77 -8.74 14.35
C GLU A 174 -26.30 -8.29 14.22
N SER A 175 -25.39 -9.25 14.15
CA SER A 175 -23.97 -9.01 13.85
C SER A 175 -23.79 -8.86 12.34
N ASN A 176 -23.62 -7.62 11.86
CA ASN A 176 -23.16 -7.35 10.51
C ASN A 176 -21.67 -7.73 10.38
N ASN A 177 -21.38 -8.95 9.94
CA ASN A 177 -20.03 -9.36 9.56
C ASN A 177 -19.74 -8.85 8.13
N LEU A 178 -19.07 -7.70 8.00
CA LEU A 178 -18.43 -7.31 6.74
C LEU A 178 -17.40 -8.37 6.36
N SER A 179 -17.28 -8.70 5.07
CA SER A 179 -16.28 -9.67 4.60
C SER A 179 -14.86 -9.12 4.82
N ASP A 180 -13.87 -10.01 4.99
CA ASP A 180 -12.46 -9.62 5.12
C ASP A 180 -12.00 -8.74 3.94
N ALA A 181 -12.57 -8.92 2.75
CA ALA A 181 -12.29 -8.10 1.56
C ALA A 181 -12.81 -6.65 1.71
N ASP A 182 -13.97 -6.45 2.33
CA ASP A 182 -14.55 -5.12 2.55
C ASP A 182 -13.80 -4.35 3.65
N LEU A 183 -13.29 -5.06 4.65
CA LEU A 183 -12.41 -4.50 5.68
C LEU A 183 -11.03 -4.15 5.11
N LEU A 184 -10.47 -5.00 4.24
CA LEU A 184 -9.23 -4.72 3.51
C LEU A 184 -9.34 -3.44 2.67
N LYS A 185 -10.49 -3.24 2.00
CA LYS A 185 -10.76 -2.09 1.13
C LYS A 185 -10.90 -0.76 1.88
N ASN A 186 -11.51 -0.77 3.06
CA ASN A 186 -11.76 0.45 3.85
C ASN A 186 -10.56 0.91 4.71
N SER A 187 -9.51 0.10 4.78
CA SER A 187 -8.35 0.32 5.67
C SER A 187 -7.01 0.42 4.92
N MET A 188 -6.99 0.28 3.59
CA MET A 188 -5.77 0.45 2.82
C MET A 188 -5.31 1.92 2.89
N ILE A 189 -4.22 2.16 3.61
CA ILE A 189 -3.61 3.48 3.73
C ILE A 189 -2.63 3.68 2.58
N GLY A 190 -2.79 4.76 1.82
CA GLY A 190 -1.77 5.25 0.89
C GLY A 190 -1.62 4.42 -0.39
N PHE A 191 -0.37 4.23 -0.82
CA PHE A 191 -0.04 3.71 -2.15
C PHE A 191 -0.57 2.29 -2.44
N SER A 192 -0.81 1.49 -1.39
CA SER A 192 -1.34 0.13 -1.54
C SER A 192 -2.70 0.08 -2.23
N GLU A 193 -3.53 1.13 -2.09
CA GLU A 193 -4.82 1.22 -2.77
C GLU A 193 -4.67 1.31 -4.30
N VAL A 194 -3.68 2.07 -4.78
CA VAL A 194 -3.37 2.20 -6.21
C VAL A 194 -2.95 0.84 -6.79
N MET A 195 -2.06 0.13 -6.08
CA MET A 195 -1.58 -1.18 -6.53
C MET A 195 -2.68 -2.25 -6.51
N TRP A 196 -3.59 -2.20 -5.53
CA TRP A 196 -4.77 -3.07 -5.51
C TRP A 196 -5.67 -2.83 -6.71
N LYS A 197 -5.91 -1.56 -7.06
CA LYS A 197 -6.72 -1.21 -8.23
C LYS A 197 -6.10 -1.65 -9.54
N LEU A 198 -4.79 -1.49 -9.70
CA LEU A 198 -4.06 -2.07 -10.83
C LEU A 198 -4.22 -3.59 -10.90
N GLN A 199 -4.15 -4.29 -9.75
CA GLN A 199 -4.35 -5.73 -9.71
C GLN A 199 -5.78 -6.11 -10.16
N GLU A 200 -6.81 -5.43 -9.65
CA GLU A 200 -8.21 -5.66 -10.03
C GLU A 200 -8.43 -5.50 -11.55
N SER A 201 -7.89 -4.43 -12.16
CA SER A 201 -8.01 -4.16 -13.60
C SER A 201 -7.34 -5.22 -14.49
N VAL A 202 -6.43 -6.03 -13.93
CA VAL A 202 -5.75 -7.12 -14.66
C VAL A 202 -6.42 -8.47 -14.42
N SER A 203 -7.07 -8.68 -13.27
CA SER A 203 -7.71 -9.96 -12.93
C SER A 203 -8.92 -10.32 -13.80
N ASP A 204 -9.49 -9.38 -14.56
CA ASP A 204 -10.54 -9.68 -15.56
C ASP A 204 -10.02 -10.47 -16.78
N PHE A 205 -8.70 -10.70 -16.88
CA PHE A 205 -8.05 -11.42 -17.98
C PHE A 205 -7.74 -12.90 -17.70
N TYR A 206 -8.11 -13.45 -16.52
CA TYR A 206 -7.87 -14.85 -16.15
C TYR A 206 -9.14 -15.60 -15.74
#